data_AF-A0A5J4PK86-F1
#
_entry.id   AF-A0A5J4PK86-F1
#
_cell.length_a   1.000
_cell.length_b   1.000
_cell.length_c   1.000
_cell.angle_alpha   90.00
_cell.angle_beta   90.00
_cell.angle_gamma   90.00
#
_symmetry.space_group_name_H-M   'P 1'
#
loop_
_entity.id
_entity.type
_entity.pdbx_description
1 polymer ?
#
loop_
_entity_poly.entity_id
_entity_poly.type
_entity_poly.pdbx_seq_one_letter_code
_entity_poly.pdbx_strand_id
1 'polypeptide(L)'
;MRGEFPDLVSYNRFVELQRKVFIPFVLFLKLICFGQCIGITYVDSTCIRVCHNKRIRRNKVFKGLAEIGKSVMGCFFGFKLHLLCNERGELVNFYLTKGNVDDRNQKVFSVLSKGLFGKLYADKGYISTSLFEITCCAFRKK
;
A
#
# COMPACT_ATOMS: atom_id res chain seq x y z
N MET A 1 -21.48 -2.43 -10.45
CA MET A 1 -21.07 -1.06 -10.85
C MET A 1 -22.22 -0.24 -11.44
N ARG A 2 -22.93 -0.68 -12.50
CA ARG A 2 -24.07 0.11 -13.04
C ARG A 2 -25.25 0.31 -12.08
N GLY A 3 -25.45 -0.60 -11.12
CA GLY A 3 -26.50 -0.45 -10.10
C GLY A 3 -26.17 0.57 -9.00
N GLU A 4 -24.89 0.81 -8.72
CA GLU A 4 -24.42 1.75 -7.69
C GLU A 4 -24.14 3.14 -8.26
N PHE A 5 -23.80 3.20 -9.55
CA PHE A 5 -23.47 4.42 -10.28
C PHE A 5 -24.29 4.47 -11.57
N PRO A 6 -25.55 4.94 -11.49
CA PRO A 6 -26.44 4.99 -12.64
C PRO A 6 -25.90 5.88 -13.77
N ASP A 7 -25.22 6.98 -13.42
CA ASP A 7 -24.61 7.93 -14.38
C ASP A 7 -23.10 7.73 -14.52
N LEU A 8 -22.68 6.52 -14.88
CA LEU A 8 -21.25 6.22 -15.04
C LEU A 8 -20.68 6.91 -16.29
N VAL A 9 -19.68 7.77 -16.09
CA VAL A 9 -18.96 8.41 -17.19
C VAL A 9 -18.16 7.40 -18.02
N SER A 10 -17.89 7.74 -19.29
CA SER A 10 -17.01 6.93 -20.13
C SER A 10 -15.60 6.78 -19.53
N TYR A 11 -14.89 5.71 -19.86
CA TYR A 11 -13.55 5.44 -19.32
C TYR A 11 -12.57 6.59 -19.56
N ASN A 12 -12.57 7.17 -20.77
CA ASN A 12 -11.72 8.32 -21.08
C ASN A 12 -12.04 9.52 -20.19
N ARG A 13 -13.34 9.80 -19.99
CA ARG A 13 -13.78 10.89 -19.12
C ARG A 13 -13.43 10.62 -17.65
N PHE A 14 -13.54 9.38 -17.20
CA PHE A 14 -13.11 8.98 -15.86
C PHE A 14 -11.62 9.29 -15.63
N VAL A 15 -10.74 8.93 -16.58
CA VAL A 15 -9.30 9.18 -16.47
C VAL A 15 -8.98 10.69 -16.42
N GLU A 16 -9.69 11.51 -17.21
CA GLU A 16 -9.57 12.98 -17.14
C GLU A 16 -9.99 13.54 -15.78
N LEU A 17 -11.14 13.07 -15.27
CA LEU A 17 -11.69 13.51 -13.98
C LEU A 17 -10.81 13.06 -12.81
N GLN A 18 -10.23 11.86 -12.88
CA GLN A 18 -9.34 11.34 -11.83
C GLN A 18 -8.18 12.29 -11.55
N ARG A 19 -7.61 12.93 -12.59
CA ARG A 19 -6.55 13.94 -12.43
C ARG A 19 -7.04 15.18 -11.69
N LYS A 20 -8.28 15.62 -11.93
CA LYS A 20 -8.89 16.79 -11.27
C LYS A 20 -9.26 16.50 -9.82
N VAL A 21 -9.76 15.29 -9.55
CA VAL A 21 -10.22 14.87 -8.23
C VAL A 21 -9.06 14.37 -7.34
N PHE A 22 -7.87 14.16 -7.90
CA PHE A 22 -6.73 13.63 -7.14
C PHE A 22 -6.37 14.48 -5.92
N ILE A 23 -6.27 15.81 -6.07
CA ILE A 23 -5.96 16.72 -4.96
C ILE A 23 -7.03 16.67 -3.85
N PRO A 24 -8.33 16.88 -4.13
CA PRO A 24 -9.36 16.78 -3.09
C PRO A 24 -9.43 15.37 -2.49
N PHE A 25 -9.13 14.32 -3.26
CA PHE A 25 -9.05 12.96 -2.72
C PHE A 25 -7.89 12.79 -1.73
N VAL A 26 -6.70 13.30 -2.04
CA VAL A 26 -5.55 13.26 -1.12
C VAL A 26 -5.84 14.06 0.15
N LEU A 27 -6.49 15.22 0.03
CA LEU A 27 -6.92 16.02 1.18
C LEU A 27 -7.97 15.27 2.01
N PHE A 28 -8.98 14.68 1.38
CA PHE A 28 -9.99 13.87 2.06
C PHE A 28 -9.36 12.71 2.83
N LEU A 29 -8.45 11.98 2.19
CA LEU A 29 -7.69 10.93 2.88
C LEU A 29 -7.01 11.52 4.11
N LYS A 30 -6.16 12.55 3.92
CA LYS A 30 -5.33 13.16 4.98
C LYS A 30 -6.12 13.75 6.14
N LEU A 31 -7.28 14.35 5.88
CA LEU A 31 -8.05 15.07 6.88
C LEU A 31 -9.12 14.21 7.56
N ILE A 32 -9.70 13.24 6.84
CA ILE A 32 -10.88 12.50 7.30
C ILE A 32 -10.57 11.02 7.54
N CYS A 33 -9.83 10.37 6.63
CA CYS A 33 -9.60 8.93 6.71
C CYS A 33 -8.41 8.55 7.59
N PHE A 34 -7.46 9.47 7.80
CA PHE A 34 -6.31 9.19 8.63
C PHE A 34 -6.66 9.23 10.12
N GLY A 35 -6.63 8.07 10.75
CA GLY A 35 -6.84 7.89 12.17
C GLY A 35 -5.58 8.14 12.99
N GLN A 36 -5.75 8.16 14.31
CA GLN A 36 -4.65 8.29 15.26
C GLN A 36 -4.09 6.91 15.63
N CYS A 37 -2.80 6.87 16.00
CA CYS A 37 -2.21 5.71 16.64
C CYS A 37 -2.68 5.67 18.10
N ILE A 38 -3.36 4.58 18.50
CA ILE A 38 -3.93 4.42 19.85
C ILE A 38 -3.07 3.44 20.70
N GLY A 39 -1.98 2.93 20.13
CA GLY A 39 -1.03 2.03 20.80
C GLY A 39 -1.01 0.60 20.27
N ILE A 40 -1.97 0.19 19.43
CA ILE A 40 -1.93 -1.06 18.66
C ILE A 40 -2.13 -0.76 17.19
N THR A 41 -1.22 -1.27 16.35
CA THR A 41 -1.25 -1.07 14.91
C THR A 41 -0.90 -2.34 14.15
N TYR A 42 -1.44 -2.47 12.94
CA TYR A 42 -1.27 -3.62 12.05
C TYR A 42 -0.67 -3.15 10.74
N VAL A 43 0.32 -3.88 10.23
CA VAL A 43 0.95 -3.62 8.93
C VAL A 43 0.80 -4.81 8.00
N ASP A 44 0.39 -4.51 6.76
CA ASP A 44 0.34 -5.49 5.68
C ASP A 44 0.78 -4.89 4.33
N SER A 45 1.39 -5.73 3.48
CA SER A 45 1.80 -5.36 2.12
C SER A 45 0.84 -5.93 1.10
N THR A 46 0.24 -5.05 0.29
CA THR A 46 -0.57 -5.45 -0.87
C THR A 46 0.15 -5.14 -2.17
N CYS A 47 0.20 -6.10 -3.09
CA CYS A 47 0.82 -5.92 -4.40
C CYS A 47 -0.15 -5.22 -5.37
N ILE A 48 0.21 -4.03 -5.86
CA ILE A 48 -0.53 -3.30 -6.89
C ILE A 48 0.05 -3.64 -8.25
N ARG A 49 -0.71 -4.42 -9.04
CA ARG A 49 -0.30 -4.82 -10.39
C ARG A 49 -0.63 -3.72 -11.39
N VAL A 50 0.39 -3.21 -12.08
CA VAL A 50 0.24 -2.15 -13.08
C VAL A 50 -0.24 -2.71 -14.42
N CYS A 51 0.34 -3.83 -14.85
CA CYS A 51 -0.10 -4.52 -16.06
C CYS A 51 0.23 -6.01 -16.00
N HIS A 52 -0.35 -6.79 -16.92
CA HIS A 52 0.04 -8.19 -17.07
C HIS A 52 1.51 -8.31 -17.51
N ASN A 53 2.23 -9.31 -16.97
CA ASN A 53 3.65 -9.53 -17.25
C ASN A 53 4.02 -9.58 -18.75
N LYS A 54 3.13 -10.09 -19.61
CA LYS A 54 3.35 -10.13 -21.07
C LYS A 54 3.44 -8.74 -21.71
N ARG A 55 2.88 -7.70 -21.06
CA ARG A 55 2.80 -6.32 -21.58
C ARG A 55 3.83 -5.37 -20.96
N ILE A 56 4.72 -5.85 -20.08
CA ILE A 56 5.71 -5.01 -19.38
C ILE A 56 6.53 -4.19 -20.37
N ARG A 57 7.07 -4.82 -21.42
CA ARG A 57 7.89 -4.15 -22.45
C ARG A 57 7.15 -3.06 -23.23
N ARG A 58 5.81 -3.11 -23.26
CA ARG A 58 4.97 -2.12 -23.95
C ARG A 58 4.46 -1.01 -23.02
N ASN A 59 4.61 -1.16 -21.70
CA ASN A 59 4.16 -0.15 -20.75
C ASN A 59 5.11 1.05 -20.77
N LYS A 60 4.60 2.23 -21.18
CA LYS A 60 5.36 3.49 -21.17
C LYS A 60 5.03 4.37 -19.96
N VAL A 61 3.86 4.18 -19.35
CA VAL A 61 3.31 5.06 -18.30
C VAL A 61 4.10 4.98 -17.00
N PHE A 62 4.51 3.77 -16.59
CA PHE A 62 5.23 3.54 -15.34
C PHE A 62 6.69 3.10 -15.56
N LYS A 63 7.26 3.43 -16.72
CA LYS A 63 8.64 3.08 -17.06
C LYS A 63 9.62 3.70 -16.06
N GLY A 64 10.43 2.88 -15.39
CA GLY A 64 11.38 3.32 -14.36
C GLY A 64 10.77 3.61 -12.98
N LEU A 65 9.44 3.63 -12.87
CA LEU A 65 8.71 3.80 -11.62
C LEU A 65 8.27 2.46 -11.03
N ALA A 66 7.61 1.62 -11.83
CA ALA A 66 7.21 0.27 -11.44
C ALA A 66 8.32 -0.75 -11.75
N GLU A 67 8.40 -1.80 -10.93
CA GLU A 67 9.39 -2.87 -11.08
C GLU A 67 8.76 -4.25 -10.95
N ILE A 68 9.50 -5.28 -11.39
CA ILE A 68 9.06 -6.67 -11.24
C ILE A 68 9.28 -7.13 -9.79
N GLY A 69 8.18 -7.40 -9.10
CA GLY A 69 8.13 -7.97 -7.76
C GLY A 69 7.76 -9.44 -7.74
N LYS A 70 7.91 -10.07 -6.58
CA LYS A 70 7.40 -11.42 -6.29
C LYS A 70 6.30 -11.34 -5.24
N SER A 71 5.22 -12.08 -5.47
CA SER A 71 4.14 -12.31 -4.53
C SER A 71 3.96 -13.82 -4.33
N VAL A 72 3.15 -14.23 -3.35
CA VAL A 72 2.75 -15.65 -3.17
C VAL A 72 2.12 -16.21 -4.45
N MET A 73 1.42 -15.36 -5.21
CA MET A 73 0.76 -15.70 -6.48
C MET A 73 1.67 -15.59 -7.71
N GLY A 74 3.00 -15.44 -7.51
CA GLY A 74 4.00 -15.35 -8.58
C GLY A 74 4.53 -13.93 -8.83
N CYS A 75 5.33 -13.79 -9.90
CA CYS A 75 5.94 -12.52 -10.29
C CYS A 75 4.88 -11.54 -10.82
N PHE A 76 5.01 -10.26 -10.51
CA PHE A 76 4.14 -9.20 -11.00
C PHE A 76 4.94 -7.94 -11.36
N PHE A 77 4.43 -7.11 -12.26
CA PHE A 77 5.01 -5.78 -12.52
C PHE A 77 4.14 -4.70 -11.89
N GLY A 78 4.72 -3.89 -11.01
CA GLY A 78 3.98 -2.84 -10.33
C GLY A 78 4.65 -2.33 -9.06
N PHE A 79 3.82 -2.09 -8.05
CA PHE A 79 4.19 -1.49 -6.78
C PHE A 79 3.76 -2.40 -5.62
N LYS A 80 4.34 -2.18 -4.45
CA LYS A 80 3.81 -2.69 -3.18
C LYS A 80 3.32 -1.54 -2.35
N LEU A 81 2.11 -1.66 -1.83
CA LEU A 81 1.51 -0.72 -0.91
C LEU A 81 1.56 -1.32 0.48
N HIS A 82 2.32 -0.69 1.37
CA HIS A 82 2.37 -1.02 2.78
C HIS A 82 1.33 -0.16 3.48
N LEU A 83 0.33 -0.79 4.10
CA LEU A 83 -0.73 -0.12 4.83
C LEU A 83 -0.54 -0.33 6.31
N LEU A 84 -0.79 0.71 7.09
CA LEU A 84 -0.75 0.68 8.54
C LEU A 84 -2.11 1.11 9.07
N CYS A 85 -2.77 0.21 9.80
CA CYS A 85 -4.10 0.44 10.33
C CYS A 85 -4.09 0.32 11.86
N ASN A 86 -4.96 1.05 12.53
CA ASN A 86 -5.18 0.84 13.97
C ASN A 86 -6.18 -0.30 14.20
N GLU A 87 -6.40 -0.64 15.47
CA GLU A 87 -7.36 -1.68 15.91
C GLU A 87 -8.83 -1.40 15.54
N ARG A 88 -9.17 -0.15 15.21
CA ARG A 88 -10.51 0.25 14.73
C ARG A 88 -10.66 0.13 13.21
N GLY A 89 -9.59 -0.23 12.51
CA GLY A 89 -9.55 -0.31 11.05
C GLY A 89 -9.35 1.03 10.34
N GLU A 90 -9.01 2.09 11.06
CA GLU A 90 -8.67 3.38 10.48
C GLU A 90 -7.24 3.34 9.93
N LEU A 91 -7.02 4.01 8.80
CA LEU A 91 -5.70 4.10 8.19
C LEU A 91 -4.84 5.09 8.97
N VAL A 92 -3.66 4.69 9.45
CA VAL A 92 -2.76 5.56 10.23
C VAL A 92 -1.59 6.03 9.38
N ASN A 93 -1.03 5.15 8.54
CA ASN A 93 0.06 5.50 7.64
C ASN A 93 0.02 4.58 6.42
N PHE A 94 0.60 5.02 5.30
CA PHE A 94 0.88 4.14 4.18
C PHE A 94 2.19 4.51 3.49
N TYR A 95 2.80 3.53 2.84
CA TYR A 95 4.00 3.74 2.06
C TYR A 95 3.94 2.95 0.76
N LEU A 96 4.23 3.61 -0.35
CA LEU A 96 4.22 3.00 -1.69
C LEU A 96 5.66 2.76 -2.15
N THR A 97 5.98 1.52 -2.45
CA THR A 97 7.30 1.09 -2.91
C THR A 97 7.22 0.43 -4.29
N LYS A 98 8.37 0.32 -4.96
CA LYS A 98 8.47 -0.45 -6.22
C LYS A 98 8.27 -1.94 -5.93
N GLY A 99 7.75 -2.69 -6.89
CA GLY A 99 7.42 -4.10 -6.71
C GLY A 99 8.58 -5.00 -6.22
N ASN A 100 9.82 -4.64 -6.57
CA ASN A 100 11.03 -5.39 -6.19
C ASN A 100 11.57 -5.07 -4.78
N VAL A 101 10.98 -4.10 -4.07
CA VAL A 101 11.40 -3.75 -2.71
C VAL A 101 10.93 -4.85 -1.74
N ASP A 102 11.85 -5.33 -0.91
CA ASP A 102 11.55 -6.28 0.15
C ASP A 102 10.78 -5.59 1.29
N ASP A 103 9.80 -6.28 1.85
CA ASP A 103 8.97 -5.76 2.93
C ASP A 103 9.79 -5.56 4.22
N ARG A 104 10.91 -6.28 4.34
CA ARG A 104 11.88 -6.17 5.44
C ARG A 104 12.83 -4.98 5.32
N ASN A 105 12.65 -4.13 4.32
CA ASN A 105 13.53 -2.98 4.12
C ASN A 105 13.33 -1.95 5.23
N GLN A 106 14.41 -1.62 5.94
CA GLN A 106 14.38 -0.69 7.07
C GLN A 106 13.92 0.72 6.67
N LYS A 107 14.10 1.13 5.41
CA LYS A 107 13.59 2.42 4.89
C LYS A 107 12.07 2.45 4.81
N VAL A 108 11.44 1.31 4.53
CA VAL A 108 9.98 1.19 4.52
C VAL A 108 9.46 1.38 5.94
N PHE A 109 10.09 0.69 6.89
CA PHE A 109 9.72 0.79 8.29
C PHE A 109 9.96 2.16 8.89
N SER A 110 11.08 2.81 8.63
CA SER A 110 11.35 4.14 9.21
C SER A 110 10.34 5.20 8.78
N VAL A 111 9.76 5.07 7.58
CA VAL A 111 8.68 5.94 7.13
C VAL A 111 7.34 5.54 7.77
N LEU A 112 7.04 4.24 7.85
CA LEU A 112 5.80 3.75 8.43
C LEU A 112 5.73 4.00 9.94
N SER A 113 6.83 3.78 10.66
CA SER A 113 6.94 3.89 12.12
C SER A 113 7.05 5.33 12.62
N LYS A 114 7.18 6.31 11.73
CA LYS A 114 7.32 7.71 12.10
C LYS A 114 6.06 8.17 12.85
N GLY A 115 6.22 8.47 14.14
CA GLY A 115 5.14 8.93 15.01
C GLY A 115 4.22 7.82 15.53
N LEU A 116 4.58 6.54 15.34
CA LEU A 116 3.89 5.44 15.98
C LEU A 116 4.42 5.22 17.40
N PHE A 117 3.54 4.77 18.28
CA PHE A 117 3.89 4.29 19.60
C PHE A 117 3.09 3.02 19.93
N GLY A 118 3.61 2.22 20.86
CA GLY A 118 2.97 0.96 21.26
C GLY A 118 3.34 -0.23 20.38
N LYS A 119 2.44 -1.21 20.29
CA LYS A 119 2.68 -2.51 19.66
C LYS A 119 2.34 -2.47 18.16
N LEU A 120 3.30 -2.92 17.35
CA LEU A 120 3.16 -3.08 15.91
C LEU A 120 3.11 -4.57 15.56
N TYR A 121 2.00 -5.00 14.97
CA TYR A 121 1.76 -6.35 14.47
C TYR A 121 1.92 -6.37 12.95
N ALA A 122 2.56 -7.40 12.39
CA ALA A 122 2.76 -7.52 10.94
C ALA A 122 2.71 -8.98 10.49
N ASP A 123 2.58 -9.26 9.19
CA ASP A 123 2.70 -10.64 8.67
C ASP A 123 4.15 -11.15 8.81
N LYS A 124 4.34 -12.48 8.75
CA LYS A 124 5.64 -13.15 8.78
C LYS A 124 6.63 -12.60 7.74
N GLY A 125 6.13 -12.11 6.60
CA GLY A 125 6.95 -11.47 5.58
C GLY A 125 7.76 -10.26 6.08
N TYR A 126 7.32 -9.64 7.18
CA TYR A 126 7.96 -8.49 7.81
C TYR A 126 8.95 -8.86 8.92
N ILE A 127 9.08 -10.15 9.25
CA ILE A 127 10.03 -10.58 10.29
C ILE A 127 11.45 -10.51 9.74
N SER A 128 12.27 -9.64 10.33
CA SER A 128 13.73 -9.66 10.19
C SER A 128 14.39 -9.36 11.54
N THR A 129 15.63 -9.81 11.71
CA THR A 129 16.41 -9.55 12.93
C THR A 129 16.55 -8.05 13.21
N SER A 130 16.64 -7.22 12.16
CA SER A 130 16.76 -5.77 12.26
C SER A 130 15.44 -5.03 12.56
N LEU A 131 14.28 -5.69 12.37
CA LEU A 131 12.96 -5.11 12.60
C LEU A 131 12.35 -5.54 13.93
N PHE A 132 12.92 -6.56 14.57
CA PHE A 132 12.42 -7.15 15.81
C PHE A 132 12.40 -6.16 16.98
N GLU A 133 13.34 -5.21 17.02
CA GLU A 133 13.35 -4.15 18.04
C GLU A 133 12.19 -3.15 17.89
N ILE A 134 11.61 -3.04 16.69
CA ILE A 134 10.54 -2.09 16.36
C ILE A 134 9.16 -2.80 16.35
N THR A 135 9.11 -4.09 16.01
CA THR A 135 7.87 -4.87 15.92
C THR A 135 7.68 -5.77 17.15
N CYS A 136 6.59 -5.60 17.90
CA CYS A 136 6.21 -6.58 18.92
C CYS A 136 5.56 -7.80 18.25
N CYS A 137 6.37 -8.79 17.86
CA CYS A 137 6.01 -10.19 17.53
C CYS A 137 4.70 -10.47 16.74
N ALA A 138 4.87 -11.05 15.55
CA ALA A 138 3.82 -11.52 14.64
C ALA A 138 3.40 -12.99 14.83
N PHE A 139 2.09 -13.28 14.84
CA PHE A 139 1.45 -14.56 14.46
C PHE A 139 0.04 -14.23 13.92
N ARG A 140 -0.49 -14.77 12.80
CA ARG A 140 -0.48 -16.15 12.29
C ARG A 140 -0.96 -16.11 10.81
N LYS A 141 -0.36 -16.87 9.89
CA LYS A 141 -1.06 -17.29 8.66
C LYS A 141 -2.05 -18.38 9.02
N LYS A 142 -3.34 -18.16 8.78
CA LYS A 142 -4.29 -19.25 8.54
C LYS A 142 -4.12 -19.75 7.11
#